data_AF-A0A2D0JLL6-F1
#
_entry.id   AF-A0A2D0JLL6-F1
#
_cell.length_a   1.000
_cell.length_b   1.000
_cell.length_c   1.000
_cell.angle_alpha   90.00
_cell.angle_beta   90.00
_cell.angle_gamma   90.00
#
_symmetry.space_group_name_H-M   'P 1'
#
loop_
_entity.id
_entity.type
_entity.pdbx_description
1 polymer ?
#
loop_
_entity_poly.entity_id
_entity_poly.type
_entity_poly.pdbx_seq_one_letter_code
_entity_poly.pdbx_strand_id
1 'polypeptide(L)'
;MSKHRTRPAGAIMGAVKQHIKTSFDYGKYGVIVITEAANTEIVGYVEALKSLDAGQYDKDLLLGFELVAAISHGWKAGFYEPTSEQRLILWRWVVSASFVREQIDRNGTREVDNDKGGTDTAAIYINGVSAITVYPLAERLMLATHVEGIAFEQFGSEEGADMAVRMYMDFINMQPENGNRLSEKGREGLSILHNDLIKSVEAGEFNTIPAIH
;
A
#
# COMPACT_ATOMS: atom_id res chain seq x y z
N MET A 1 -63.16 -31.90 -10.28
CA MET A 1 -62.12 -30.86 -10.39
C MET A 1 -61.39 -30.76 -9.07
N SER A 2 -60.19 -31.34 -8.97
CA SER A 2 -59.27 -31.14 -7.84
C SER A 2 -57.85 -31.06 -8.42
N LYS A 3 -57.22 -29.90 -8.29
CA LYS A 3 -55.83 -29.66 -8.72
C LYS A 3 -54.93 -29.76 -7.50
N HIS A 4 -54.30 -30.92 -7.28
CA HIS A 4 -53.16 -31.02 -6.39
C HIS A 4 -51.89 -30.56 -7.12
N ARG A 5 -51.38 -29.39 -6.75
CA ARG A 5 -50.06 -28.90 -7.09
C ARG A 5 -49.02 -29.68 -6.27
N THR A 6 -48.26 -30.52 -6.93
CA THR A 6 -46.97 -31.05 -6.46
C THR A 6 -45.92 -29.94 -6.48
N ARG A 7 -45.29 -29.66 -5.32
CA ARG A 7 -44.03 -28.88 -5.23
C ARG A 7 -42.89 -29.77 -5.73
N PRO A 8 -41.95 -29.27 -6.56
CA PRO A 8 -40.68 -29.95 -6.73
C PRO A 8 -39.72 -29.57 -5.61
N ALA A 9 -38.96 -30.58 -5.21
CA ALA A 9 -37.96 -30.58 -4.16
C ALA A 9 -36.68 -29.81 -4.54
N GLY A 10 -36.02 -29.28 -3.52
CA GLY A 10 -34.56 -29.26 -3.41
C GLY A 10 -33.80 -28.38 -4.39
N ALA A 11 -33.85 -27.06 -4.21
CA ALA A 11 -32.73 -26.22 -4.60
C ALA A 11 -31.60 -26.45 -3.60
N ILE A 12 -30.63 -27.30 -3.96
CA ILE A 12 -29.36 -27.42 -3.26
C ILE A 12 -28.63 -26.10 -3.48
N MET A 13 -28.65 -25.21 -2.49
CA MET A 13 -27.74 -24.07 -2.42
C MET A 13 -26.33 -24.63 -2.47
N GLY A 14 -25.63 -24.38 -3.58
CA GLY A 14 -24.20 -24.58 -3.64
C GLY A 14 -23.56 -23.75 -2.55
N ALA A 15 -22.99 -24.41 -1.55
CA ALA A 15 -22.13 -23.77 -0.57
C ALA A 15 -20.95 -23.20 -1.35
N VAL A 16 -20.96 -21.88 -1.56
CA VAL A 16 -19.76 -21.15 -1.95
C VAL A 16 -18.76 -21.40 -0.83
N LYS A 17 -17.76 -22.26 -1.08
CA LYS A 17 -16.58 -22.33 -0.23
C LYS A 17 -15.93 -20.96 -0.29
N GLN A 18 -16.23 -20.12 0.69
CA GLN A 18 -15.39 -18.96 0.98
C GLN A 18 -14.03 -19.51 1.38
N HIS A 19 -13.08 -19.48 0.46
CA HIS A 19 -11.67 -19.56 0.81
C HIS A 19 -11.39 -18.33 1.66
N ILE A 20 -11.21 -18.51 2.98
CA ILE A 20 -10.89 -17.41 3.89
C ILE A 20 -9.42 -17.05 3.65
N LYS A 21 -9.16 -16.25 2.60
CA LYS A 21 -7.88 -15.58 2.40
C LYS A 21 -7.51 -14.83 3.69
N THR A 22 -6.24 -14.81 4.07
CA THR A 22 -5.74 -14.11 5.27
C THR A 22 -6.44 -12.77 5.44
N SER A 23 -6.93 -12.48 6.64
CA SER A 23 -7.60 -11.21 6.96
C SER A 23 -7.13 -10.67 8.31
N PHE A 24 -7.33 -9.37 8.52
CA PHE A 24 -6.93 -8.68 9.74
C PHE A 24 -8.12 -8.14 10.53
N ASP A 25 -8.04 -8.27 11.84
CA ASP A 25 -8.88 -7.55 12.80
C ASP A 25 -7.97 -6.87 13.85
N TYR A 26 -8.52 -6.16 14.82
CA TYR A 26 -7.76 -5.40 15.80
C TYR A 26 -8.28 -5.66 17.22
N GLY A 27 -7.35 -5.67 18.18
CA GLY A 27 -7.68 -5.89 19.59
C GLY A 27 -6.73 -5.16 20.51
N LYS A 28 -7.05 -5.18 21.81
CA LYS A 28 -6.28 -4.46 22.85
C LYS A 28 -4.77 -4.73 22.81
N TYR A 29 -4.36 -5.91 22.35
CA TYR A 29 -2.97 -6.36 22.39
C TYR A 29 -2.27 -6.31 21.02
N GLY A 30 -2.95 -5.94 19.94
CA GLY A 30 -2.36 -5.95 18.61
C GLY A 30 -3.35 -6.17 17.47
N VAL A 31 -2.80 -6.41 16.29
CA VAL A 31 -3.53 -6.87 15.11
C VAL A 31 -3.78 -8.37 15.25
N ILE A 32 -5.02 -8.76 15.04
CA ILE A 32 -5.47 -10.15 15.04
C ILE A 32 -5.35 -10.66 13.60
N VAL A 33 -4.48 -11.63 13.38
CA VAL A 33 -4.29 -12.28 12.08
C VAL A 33 -5.17 -13.53 12.02
N ILE A 34 -6.09 -13.57 11.06
CA ILE A 34 -7.01 -14.68 10.85
C ILE A 34 -6.56 -15.39 9.57
N THR A 35 -6.22 -16.68 9.70
CA THR A 35 -5.71 -17.50 8.60
C THR A 35 -6.72 -18.58 8.18
N GLU A 36 -6.52 -19.17 6.99
CA GLU A 36 -7.36 -20.27 6.47
C GLU A 36 -7.52 -21.45 7.43
N ALA A 37 -6.52 -21.72 8.28
CA ALA A 37 -6.57 -22.79 9.28
C ALA A 37 -7.46 -22.46 10.50
N ALA A 38 -8.13 -21.30 10.51
CA ALA A 38 -8.79 -20.70 11.67
C ALA A 38 -7.84 -20.49 12.86
N ASN A 39 -6.53 -20.47 12.61
CA ASN A 39 -5.56 -20.06 13.61
C ASN A 39 -5.64 -18.53 13.74
N THR A 40 -5.72 -18.09 14.99
CA THR A 40 -5.69 -16.69 15.36
C THR A 40 -4.35 -16.39 16.02
N GLU A 41 -3.57 -15.52 15.40
CA GLU A 41 -2.34 -14.98 15.98
C GLU A 41 -2.55 -13.50 16.31
N ILE A 42 -1.89 -13.01 17.36
CA ILE A 42 -1.87 -11.59 17.69
C ILE A 42 -0.46 -11.07 17.45
N VAL A 43 -0.35 -10.15 16.51
CA VAL A 43 0.88 -9.43 16.18
C VAL A 43 0.80 -8.04 16.81
N GLY A 44 1.84 -7.61 17.54
CA GLY A 44 1.85 -6.28 18.14
C GLY A 44 1.74 -5.17 17.09
N TYR A 45 1.07 -4.06 17.38
CA TYR A 45 0.87 -2.98 16.40
C TYR A 45 2.17 -2.45 15.78
N VAL A 46 3.23 -2.32 16.58
CA VAL A 46 4.55 -1.88 16.11
C VAL A 46 5.19 -2.92 15.20
N GLU A 47 5.00 -4.21 15.47
CA GLU A 47 5.52 -5.29 14.62
C GLU A 47 4.75 -5.38 13.30
N ALA A 48 3.42 -5.25 13.35
CA ALA A 48 2.57 -5.12 12.18
C ALA A 48 2.99 -3.92 11.31
N LEU A 49 3.26 -2.76 11.90
CA LEU A 49 3.77 -1.60 11.16
C LEU A 49 5.15 -1.88 10.52
N LYS A 50 6.07 -2.51 11.24
CA LYS A 50 7.39 -2.90 10.70
C LYS A 50 7.27 -3.88 9.54
N SER A 51 6.27 -4.76 9.56
CA SER A 51 6.03 -5.70 8.47
C SER A 51 5.60 -5.00 7.17
N LEU A 52 4.82 -3.91 7.26
CA LEU A 52 4.50 -3.04 6.13
C LEU A 52 5.76 -2.38 5.58
N ASP A 53 6.56 -1.75 6.45
CA ASP A 53 7.77 -1.02 6.06
C ASP A 53 8.82 -1.93 5.41
N ALA A 54 8.95 -3.16 5.93
CA ALA A 54 9.82 -4.21 5.39
C ALA A 54 9.32 -4.79 4.05
N GLY A 55 8.18 -4.32 3.53
CA GLY A 55 7.66 -4.72 2.22
C GLY A 55 7.01 -6.09 2.17
N GLN A 56 6.63 -6.68 3.30
CA GLN A 56 5.98 -8.01 3.32
C GLN A 56 4.67 -8.05 2.52
N TYR A 57 4.04 -6.89 2.30
CA TYR A 57 2.77 -6.74 1.60
C TYR A 57 2.91 -6.09 0.22
N ASP A 58 4.13 -5.87 -0.29
CA ASP A 58 4.34 -5.18 -1.56
C ASP A 58 3.82 -5.98 -2.77
N LYS A 59 3.72 -7.31 -2.63
CA LYS A 59 3.15 -8.20 -3.65
C LYS A 59 1.62 -8.32 -3.56
N ASP A 60 1.03 -7.99 -2.42
CA ASP A 60 -0.43 -7.97 -2.22
C ASP A 60 -0.83 -6.68 -1.49
N LEU A 61 -0.83 -5.58 -2.25
CA LEU A 61 -1.13 -4.24 -1.73
C LEU A 61 -2.52 -4.18 -1.07
N LEU A 62 -3.48 -4.97 -1.55
CA LEU A 62 -4.82 -5.00 -0.97
C LEU A 62 -4.77 -5.56 0.45
N LEU A 63 -4.07 -6.68 0.64
CA LEU A 63 -3.84 -7.24 1.97
C LEU A 63 -3.08 -6.27 2.88
N GLY A 64 -2.10 -5.53 2.34
CA GLY A 64 -1.42 -4.47 3.08
C GLY A 64 -2.35 -3.33 3.51
N PHE A 65 -3.30 -2.91 2.66
CA PHE A 65 -4.32 -1.92 3.05
C PHE A 65 -5.27 -2.43 4.14
N GLU A 66 -5.59 -3.72 4.14
CA GLU A 66 -6.36 -4.33 5.25
C GLU A 66 -5.58 -4.26 6.57
N LEU A 67 -4.26 -4.51 6.53
CA LEU A 67 -3.41 -4.36 7.71
C LEU A 67 -3.34 -2.91 8.20
N VAL A 68 -3.20 -1.95 7.28
CA VAL A 68 -3.28 -0.51 7.60
C VAL A 68 -4.61 -0.17 8.28
N ALA A 69 -5.73 -0.72 7.79
CA ALA A 69 -7.03 -0.49 8.40
C ALA A 69 -7.11 -1.04 9.83
N ALA A 70 -6.60 -2.26 10.06
CA ALA A 70 -6.55 -2.85 11.40
C ALA A 70 -5.69 -2.03 12.38
N ILE A 71 -4.50 -1.57 11.95
CA ILE A 71 -3.65 -0.68 12.75
C ILE A 71 -4.38 0.64 13.06
N SER A 72 -5.01 1.24 12.06
CA SER A 72 -5.71 2.52 12.18
C SER A 72 -6.93 2.43 13.10
N HIS A 73 -7.67 1.31 13.04
CA HIS A 73 -8.78 1.06 13.97
C HIS A 73 -8.30 0.84 15.40
N GLY A 74 -7.20 0.11 15.59
CA GLY A 74 -6.55 -0.03 16.90
C GLY A 74 -6.17 1.31 17.52
N TRP A 75 -5.60 2.20 16.70
CA TRP A 75 -5.31 3.57 17.10
C TRP A 75 -6.57 4.35 17.47
N LYS A 76 -7.58 4.37 16.58
CA LYS A 76 -8.85 5.07 16.84
C LYS A 76 -9.58 4.56 18.09
N ALA A 77 -9.42 3.28 18.43
CA ALA A 77 -10.01 2.66 19.62
C ALA A 77 -9.20 2.93 20.91
N GLY A 78 -8.04 3.58 20.83
CA GLY A 78 -7.17 3.85 21.98
C GLY A 78 -6.37 2.63 22.47
N PHE A 79 -6.25 1.58 21.66
CA PHE A 79 -5.42 0.41 21.97
C PHE A 79 -3.95 0.59 21.57
N TYR A 80 -3.71 1.56 20.70
CA TYR A 80 -2.40 1.89 20.18
C TYR A 80 -2.26 3.41 20.06
N GLU A 81 -1.13 3.95 20.48
CA GLU A 81 -0.80 5.36 20.31
C GLU A 81 0.53 5.44 19.53
N PRO A 82 0.49 5.63 18.19
CA PRO A 82 1.69 5.70 17.39
C PRO A 82 2.47 6.99 17.67
N THR A 83 3.80 6.86 17.76
CA THR A 83 4.71 8.03 17.73
C THR A 83 4.65 8.73 16.37
N SER A 84 5.17 9.95 16.27
CA SER A 84 5.22 10.70 15.00
C SER A 84 5.96 9.92 13.91
N GLU A 85 7.08 9.26 14.25
CA GLU A 85 7.82 8.39 13.32
C GLU A 85 7.00 7.16 12.88
N GLN A 86 6.23 6.55 13.80
CA GLN A 86 5.36 5.42 13.45
C GLN A 86 4.21 5.84 12.53
N ARG A 87 3.63 7.02 12.77
CA ARG A 87 2.65 7.62 11.85
C ARG A 87 3.27 7.86 10.48
N LEU A 88 4.50 8.37 10.43
CA LEU A 88 5.22 8.63 9.19
C LEU A 88 5.41 7.35 8.37
N ILE A 89 5.88 6.26 8.99
CA ILE A 89 6.04 4.95 8.33
C ILE A 89 4.69 4.48 7.74
N LEU A 90 3.61 4.57 8.52
CA LEU A 90 2.28 4.15 8.09
C LEU A 90 1.82 4.94 6.86
N TRP A 91 1.91 6.28 6.92
CA TRP A 91 1.45 7.15 5.84
C TRP A 91 2.34 7.07 4.59
N ARG A 92 3.66 6.91 4.76
CA ARG A 92 4.59 6.66 3.64
C ARG A 92 4.20 5.39 2.89
N TRP A 93 3.88 4.32 3.62
CA TRP A 93 3.41 3.08 3.02
C TRP A 93 2.09 3.28 2.27
N VAL A 94 1.12 3.99 2.87
CA VAL A 94 -0.18 4.28 2.24
C VAL A 94 -0.03 5.06 0.94
N VAL A 95 0.77 6.12 0.91
CA VAL A 95 1.02 6.91 -0.30
C VAL A 95 1.69 6.06 -1.37
N SER A 96 2.74 5.32 -0.98
CA SER A 96 3.46 4.44 -1.90
C SER A 96 2.56 3.38 -2.54
N ALA A 97 1.82 2.62 -1.71
CA ALA A 97 0.90 1.59 -2.18
C ALA A 97 -0.22 2.19 -3.04
N SER A 98 -0.73 3.37 -2.71
CA SER A 98 -1.78 4.04 -3.48
C SER A 98 -1.29 4.46 -4.87
N PHE A 99 -0.07 5.00 -4.95
CA PHE A 99 0.55 5.38 -6.22
C PHE A 99 0.80 4.17 -7.12
N VAL A 100 1.46 3.14 -6.59
CA VAL A 100 1.75 1.91 -7.34
C VAL A 100 0.46 1.26 -7.81
N ARG A 101 -0.56 1.16 -6.94
CA ARG A 101 -1.84 0.58 -7.33
C ARG A 101 -2.51 1.37 -8.45
N GLU A 102 -2.45 2.71 -8.39
CA GLU A 102 -2.99 3.55 -9.46
C GLU A 102 -2.21 3.39 -10.78
N GLN A 103 -0.88 3.19 -10.74
CA GLN A 103 -0.10 2.87 -11.94
C GLN A 103 -0.47 1.51 -12.53
N ILE A 104 -0.66 0.48 -11.70
CA ILE A 104 -1.14 -0.83 -12.14
C ILE A 104 -2.50 -0.70 -12.83
N ASP A 105 -3.44 0.00 -12.19
CA ASP A 105 -4.80 0.13 -12.70
C ASP A 105 -4.85 0.93 -14.03
N ARG A 106 -3.94 1.89 -14.24
CA ARG A 106 -3.90 2.75 -15.43
C ARG A 106 -3.06 2.20 -16.58
N ASN A 107 -1.88 1.68 -16.27
CA ASN A 107 -0.84 1.39 -17.25
C ASN A 107 -0.44 -0.09 -17.28
N GLY A 108 -0.93 -0.89 -16.33
CA GLY A 108 -0.59 -2.29 -16.19
C GLY A 108 0.77 -2.54 -15.52
N THR A 109 1.26 -3.76 -15.71
CA THR A 109 2.50 -4.26 -15.10
C THR A 109 3.48 -4.78 -16.15
N ARG A 110 4.74 -4.91 -15.75
CA ARG A 110 5.81 -5.54 -16.53
C ARG A 110 6.60 -6.51 -15.65
N GLU A 111 6.90 -7.68 -16.20
CA GLU A 111 7.87 -8.60 -15.60
C GLU A 111 9.29 -8.10 -15.86
N VAL A 112 10.08 -8.01 -14.79
CA VAL A 112 11.47 -7.52 -14.81
C VAL A 112 12.36 -8.62 -14.22
N ASP A 113 13.46 -8.95 -14.88
CA ASP A 113 14.46 -9.90 -14.34
C ASP A 113 14.96 -9.39 -12.98
N ASN A 114 14.99 -10.26 -11.97
CA ASN A 114 15.35 -9.90 -10.61
C ASN A 114 16.80 -10.22 -10.24
N ASP A 115 17.63 -10.52 -11.24
CA ASP A 115 19.05 -10.91 -11.12
C ASP A 115 19.29 -12.17 -10.26
N LYS A 116 18.21 -12.87 -9.87
CA LYS A 116 18.22 -14.11 -9.08
C LYS A 116 17.68 -15.30 -9.88
N GLY A 117 17.54 -15.14 -11.20
CA GLY A 117 17.03 -16.17 -12.11
C GLY A 117 15.51 -16.28 -12.13
N GLY A 118 14.79 -15.24 -11.71
CA GLY A 118 13.34 -15.13 -11.80
C GLY A 118 12.92 -13.73 -12.26
N THR A 119 11.63 -13.44 -12.16
CA THR A 119 11.09 -12.11 -12.45
C THR A 119 10.35 -11.53 -11.25
N ASP A 120 10.39 -10.21 -11.15
CA ASP A 120 9.48 -9.43 -10.31
C ASP A 120 8.45 -8.70 -11.18
N THR A 121 7.23 -8.59 -10.66
CA THR A 121 6.16 -7.82 -11.30
C THR A 121 6.25 -6.37 -10.86
N ALA A 122 6.51 -5.46 -11.79
CA ALA A 122 6.60 -4.02 -11.55
C ALA A 122 5.42 -3.26 -12.15
N ALA A 123 4.99 -2.17 -11.52
CA ALA A 123 4.00 -1.28 -12.12
C ALA A 123 4.66 -0.37 -13.16
N ILE A 124 3.89 0.09 -14.15
CA ILE A 124 4.41 0.96 -15.21
C ILE A 124 3.98 2.41 -14.96
N TYR A 125 4.92 3.34 -14.89
CA TYR A 125 4.67 4.78 -14.91
C TYR A 125 4.95 5.34 -16.31
N ILE A 126 4.11 6.24 -16.81
CA ILE A 126 4.22 6.86 -18.14
C ILE A 126 4.03 8.37 -18.00
N ASN A 127 4.99 9.18 -18.48
CA ASN A 127 4.90 10.64 -18.47
C ASN A 127 4.39 11.27 -19.79
N GLY A 128 3.95 10.42 -20.71
CA GLY A 128 3.48 10.78 -22.05
C GLY A 128 4.52 10.56 -23.15
N VAL A 129 5.81 10.46 -22.81
CA VAL A 129 6.91 10.22 -23.77
C VAL A 129 7.70 8.96 -23.41
N SER A 130 8.05 8.85 -22.13
CA SER A 130 8.90 7.79 -21.60
C SER A 130 8.14 6.98 -20.54
N ALA A 131 8.57 5.74 -20.34
CA ALA A 131 8.01 4.83 -19.36
C ALA A 131 9.10 4.24 -18.47
N ILE A 132 8.82 4.14 -17.17
CA ILE A 132 9.69 3.49 -16.19
C ILE A 132 8.88 2.49 -15.36
N THR A 133 9.58 1.53 -14.76
CA THR A 133 8.99 0.62 -13.79
C THR A 133 9.09 1.20 -12.38
N VAL A 134 8.02 1.09 -11.60
CA VAL A 134 7.93 1.58 -10.22
C VAL A 134 7.56 0.44 -9.27
N TYR A 135 8.22 0.42 -8.11
CA TYR A 135 8.06 -0.58 -7.06
C TYR A 135 7.70 0.11 -5.74
N PRO A 136 6.89 -0.52 -4.86
CA PRO A 136 6.52 0.09 -3.58
C PRO A 136 7.73 0.48 -2.71
N LEU A 137 8.78 -0.35 -2.67
CA LEU A 137 10.00 -0.04 -1.93
C LEU A 137 10.72 1.20 -2.50
N ALA A 138 10.92 1.25 -3.82
CA ALA A 138 11.54 2.39 -4.48
C ALA A 138 10.78 3.70 -4.22
N GLU A 139 9.45 3.62 -4.25
CA GLU A 139 8.56 4.75 -3.93
C GLU A 139 8.71 5.19 -2.47
N ARG A 140 8.75 4.25 -1.50
CA ARG A 140 9.00 4.59 -0.09
C ARG A 140 10.36 5.27 0.09
N LEU A 141 11.40 4.83 -0.61
CA LEU A 141 12.73 5.45 -0.54
C LEU A 141 12.73 6.85 -1.14
N MET A 142 12.12 7.05 -2.30
CA MET A 142 12.02 8.36 -2.95
C MET A 142 11.26 9.36 -2.05
N LEU A 143 10.16 8.92 -1.45
CA LEU A 143 9.39 9.71 -0.49
C LEU A 143 10.24 10.11 0.72
N ALA A 144 10.98 9.16 1.31
CA ALA A 144 11.85 9.41 2.44
C ALA A 144 12.97 10.42 2.11
N THR A 145 13.58 10.33 0.94
CA THR A 145 14.71 11.21 0.58
C THR A 145 14.26 12.58 0.10
N HIS A 146 13.21 12.68 -0.72
CA HIS A 146 12.84 13.93 -1.40
C HIS A 146 11.71 14.70 -0.72
N VAL A 147 10.83 14.03 0.03
CA VAL A 147 9.74 14.70 0.76
C VAL A 147 10.12 14.88 2.21
N GLU A 148 10.50 13.79 2.89
CA GLU A 148 10.75 13.83 4.33
C GLU A 148 12.09 14.46 4.68
N GLY A 149 13.12 14.24 3.87
CA GLY A 149 14.44 14.86 4.05
C GLY A 149 14.35 16.37 4.24
N ILE A 150 13.56 17.05 3.40
CA ILE A 150 13.32 18.50 3.50
C ILE A 150 12.62 18.86 4.80
N ALA A 151 11.62 18.08 5.23
CA ALA A 151 10.90 18.32 6.47
C ALA A 151 11.80 18.14 7.70
N PHE A 152 12.64 17.10 7.71
CA PHE A 152 13.58 16.85 8.81
C PHE A 152 14.68 17.90 8.89
N GLU A 153 15.22 18.35 7.77
CA GLU A 153 16.22 19.43 7.73
C GLU A 153 15.66 20.74 8.30
N GLN A 154 14.38 21.04 8.05
CA GLN A 154 13.76 22.30 8.47
C GLN A 154 13.23 22.28 9.89
N PHE A 155 12.68 21.15 10.35
CA PHE A 155 11.88 21.09 11.57
C PHE A 155 12.43 20.12 12.64
N GLY A 156 13.44 19.31 12.33
CA GLY A 156 13.92 18.25 13.24
C GLY A 156 13.06 16.98 13.16
N SER A 157 13.38 15.98 13.99
CA SER A 157 12.83 14.62 13.83
C SER A 157 11.31 14.56 14.06
N GLU A 158 10.82 15.02 15.21
CA GLU A 158 9.42 14.85 15.61
C GLU A 158 8.49 15.76 14.80
N GLU A 159 8.79 17.06 14.75
CA GLU A 159 8.00 18.03 14.00
C GLU A 159 8.12 17.83 12.48
N GLY A 160 9.28 17.40 11.99
CA GLY A 160 9.48 17.04 10.58
C GLY A 160 8.64 15.82 10.19
N ALA A 161 8.58 14.79 11.05
CA ALA A 161 7.72 13.64 10.82
C ALA A 161 6.24 14.04 10.77
N ASP A 162 5.79 14.88 11.71
CA ASP A 162 4.40 15.36 11.72
C ASP A 162 4.07 16.24 10.50
N MET A 163 5.02 17.04 10.02
CA MET A 163 4.85 17.81 8.79
C MET A 163 4.70 16.89 7.57
N ALA A 164 5.59 15.91 7.43
CA ALA A 164 5.54 14.95 6.33
C ALA A 164 4.24 14.12 6.36
N VAL A 165 3.78 13.70 7.54
CA VAL A 165 2.47 13.04 7.71
C VAL A 165 1.33 13.91 7.18
N ARG A 166 1.30 15.21 7.51
CA ARG A 166 0.26 16.13 6.99
C ARG A 166 0.31 16.24 5.46
N MET A 167 1.51 16.30 4.88
CA MET A 167 1.67 16.31 3.43
C MET A 167 1.16 15.00 2.79
N TYR A 168 1.42 13.85 3.40
CA TYR A 168 0.92 12.56 2.92
C TYR A 168 -0.59 12.43 3.06
N MET A 169 -1.18 12.97 4.13
CA MET A 169 -2.64 13.04 4.25
C MET A 169 -3.27 13.85 3.11
N ASP A 170 -2.65 14.96 2.70
CA ASP A 170 -3.10 15.75 1.54
C ASP A 170 -2.95 14.98 0.21
N PHE A 171 -2.04 14.01 0.12
CA PHE A 171 -1.82 13.21 -1.09
C PHE A 171 -2.86 12.12 -1.28
N ILE A 172 -3.66 11.79 -0.25
CA ILE A 172 -4.66 10.74 -0.29
C ILE A 172 -6.06 11.33 -0.32
N ASN A 173 -6.87 10.84 -1.26
CA ASN A 173 -8.31 10.99 -1.23
C ASN A 173 -8.93 9.70 -0.65
N MET A 174 -9.43 9.79 0.58
CA MET A 174 -10.15 8.68 1.21
C MET A 174 -11.58 8.63 0.67
N GLN A 175 -11.84 7.79 -0.33
CA GLN A 175 -13.18 7.54 -0.83
C GLN A 175 -13.71 6.20 -0.30
N PRO A 176 -14.85 6.18 0.43
CA PRO A 176 -15.41 4.95 0.99
C PRO A 176 -15.68 3.86 -0.06
N GLU A 177 -15.98 4.25 -1.30
CA GLU A 177 -16.43 3.32 -2.35
C GLU A 177 -15.28 2.79 -3.23
N ASN A 178 -14.19 3.54 -3.33
CA ASN A 178 -13.09 3.26 -4.28
C ASN A 178 -11.74 2.98 -3.60
N GLY A 179 -11.72 2.95 -2.27
CA GLY A 179 -10.51 2.78 -1.45
C GLY A 179 -9.64 4.04 -1.38
N ASN A 180 -8.46 3.89 -0.78
CA ASN A 180 -7.44 4.94 -0.76
C ASN A 180 -6.91 5.16 -2.19
N ARG A 181 -7.20 6.34 -2.75
CA ARG A 181 -6.67 6.78 -4.04
C ARG A 181 -5.87 8.05 -3.84
N LEU A 182 -4.97 8.36 -4.77
CA LEU A 182 -4.29 9.64 -4.71
C LEU A 182 -5.28 10.78 -4.95
N SER A 183 -5.09 11.87 -4.21
CA SER A 183 -5.68 13.16 -4.53
C SER A 183 -5.05 13.74 -5.80
N GLU A 184 -5.64 14.80 -6.36
CA GLU A 184 -5.03 15.52 -7.48
C GLU A 184 -3.62 16.02 -7.13
N LYS A 185 -3.46 16.59 -5.92
CA LYS A 185 -2.17 17.04 -5.39
C LYS A 185 -1.17 15.89 -5.25
N GLY A 186 -1.62 14.71 -4.78
CA GLY A 186 -0.77 13.53 -4.69
C GLY A 186 -0.28 13.05 -6.05
N ARG A 187 -1.17 13.01 -7.05
CA ARG A 187 -0.80 12.62 -8.43
C ARG A 187 0.18 13.61 -9.06
N GLU A 188 -0.06 14.91 -8.88
CA GLU A 188 0.81 15.97 -9.39
C GLU A 188 2.19 15.89 -8.75
N GLY A 189 2.25 15.89 -7.41
CA GLY A 189 3.51 15.84 -6.66
C GLY A 189 4.37 14.62 -7.00
N LEU A 190 3.75 13.44 -7.03
CA LEU A 190 4.46 12.20 -7.39
C LEU A 190 4.87 12.19 -8.87
N SER A 191 4.06 12.75 -9.78
CA SER A 191 4.45 12.85 -11.18
C SER A 191 5.64 13.78 -11.39
N ILE A 192 5.75 14.88 -10.64
CA ILE A 192 6.93 15.76 -10.70
C ILE A 192 8.19 14.97 -10.35
N LEU A 193 8.18 14.23 -9.24
CA LEU A 193 9.34 13.44 -8.80
C LEU A 193 9.76 12.39 -9.85
N HIS A 194 8.80 11.66 -10.43
CA HIS A 194 9.11 10.65 -11.46
C HIS A 194 9.55 11.27 -12.78
N ASN A 195 8.98 12.41 -13.16
CA ASN A 195 9.38 13.12 -14.38
C ASN A 195 10.80 13.64 -14.26
N ASP A 196 11.19 14.14 -13.09
CA ASP A 196 12.55 14.61 -12.85
C ASP A 196 13.53 13.44 -12.82
N LEU A 197 13.15 12.29 -12.25
CA LEU A 197 13.95 11.05 -12.36
C LEU A 197 14.16 10.62 -13.82
N ILE A 198 13.11 10.64 -14.65
CA ILE A 198 13.21 10.31 -16.08
C ILE A 198 14.19 11.27 -16.78
N LYS A 199 14.08 12.58 -16.54
CA LYS A 199 15.00 13.57 -17.13
C LYS A 199 16.46 13.32 -16.72
N SER A 200 16.71 13.05 -15.44
CA SER A 200 18.05 12.74 -14.95
C SER A 200 18.63 11.48 -15.59
N VAL A 201 17.81 10.45 -15.79
CA VAL A 201 18.20 9.23 -16.51
C VAL A 201 18.53 9.54 -17.98
N GLU A 202 17.67 10.29 -18.67
CA GLU A 202 17.86 10.67 -20.08
C GLU A 202 19.09 11.58 -20.28
N ALA A 203 19.41 12.42 -19.30
CA ALA A 203 20.62 13.25 -19.27
C ALA A 203 21.90 12.45 -18.96
N GLY A 204 21.79 11.17 -18.62
CA GLY A 204 22.93 10.30 -18.32
C GLY A 204 23.57 10.59 -16.96
N GLU A 205 22.82 11.15 -16.00
CA GLU A 205 23.34 11.48 -14.67
C GLU A 205 23.67 10.25 -13.81
N PHE A 206 23.17 9.07 -14.21
CA PHE A 206 23.44 7.80 -13.54
C PHE A 206 24.42 6.93 -14.36
N ASN A 207 25.60 6.66 -13.79
CA ASN A 207 26.60 5.75 -14.39
C ASN A 207 26.10 4.29 -14.48
N THR A 208 25.24 3.89 -13.53
CA THR A 208 24.53 2.62 -13.47
C THR A 208 23.20 2.89 -12.76
N ILE A 209 22.06 2.54 -13.37
CA ILE A 209 20.76 2.66 -12.72
C ILE A 209 20.60 1.47 -11.77
N PRO A 210 20.57 1.65 -10.44
CA PRO A 210 20.32 0.54 -9.53
C PRO A 210 18.92 0.00 -9.78
N ALA A 211 18.80 -1.31 -9.99
CA ALA A 211 17.50 -1.97 -9.95
C ALA A 211 17.09 -2.11 -8.48
N ILE A 212 16.03 -1.40 -8.07
CA ILE A 212 15.44 -1.51 -6.74
C ILE A 212 14.21 -2.41 -6.91
N HIS A 213 14.32 -3.64 -6.41
CA HIS A 213 13.26 -4.64 -6.37
C HIS A 213 12.61 -4.69 -4.99
#